data_AF-A0A4P5VH36-F1
#
_entry.id   AF-A0A4P5VH36-F1
#
_cell.length_a   1.000
_cell.length_b   1.000
_cell.length_c   1.000
_cell.angle_alpha   90.00
_cell.angle_beta   90.00
_cell.angle_gamma   90.00
#
_symmetry.space_group_name_H-M   'P 1'
#
loop_
_entity.id
_entity.type
_entity.pdbx_description
1 polymer ?
#
loop_
_entity_poly.entity_id
_entity_poly.type
_entity_poly.pdbx_seq_one_letter_code
_entity_poly.pdbx_strand_id
1 'polypeptide(L)'
;MNDLVGEPGLAGDPRLLEAVQQFNQGDWYACHDGFEALWHETLEPERTELQGILQIAVSHLHRERGNLRGATVLLGEGLGRLSPCGDGALGFDLDELRSNSARFLDALQQQRQLDDLPAPKLRPASPQGPPVD
;
A
#
# COMPACT_ATOMS: atom_id res chain seq x y z
N MET A 1 24.43 -25.37 -17.11
CA MET A 1 23.87 -25.24 -15.76
C MET A 1 23.97 -23.76 -15.44
N ASN A 2 23.00 -23.00 -15.95
CA ASN A 2 23.06 -21.54 -16.00
C ASN A 2 22.70 -20.99 -14.62
N ASP A 3 23.53 -20.07 -14.15
CA ASP A 3 23.46 -19.34 -12.90
C ASP A 3 22.04 -18.91 -12.51
N LEU A 4 21.57 -19.48 -11.40
CA LEU A 4 20.46 -18.98 -10.60
C LEU A 4 20.94 -17.73 -9.85
N VAL A 5 21.15 -16.62 -10.57
CA VAL A 5 21.00 -15.31 -9.93
C VAL A 5 19.53 -15.24 -9.57
N GLY A 6 19.19 -15.57 -8.33
CA GLY A 6 17.82 -15.45 -7.85
C GLY A 6 17.38 -14.01 -8.08
N GLU A 7 16.37 -13.83 -8.93
CA GLU A 7 15.76 -12.53 -9.16
C GLU A 7 15.50 -11.89 -7.80
N PRO A 8 15.92 -10.63 -7.56
CA PRO A 8 15.62 -9.97 -6.32
C PRO A 8 14.09 -10.04 -6.13
N GLY A 9 13.65 -10.69 -5.05
CA GLY A 9 12.23 -10.72 -4.70
C GLY A 9 11.69 -9.29 -4.61
N LEU A 10 10.36 -9.13 -4.66
CA LEU A 10 9.69 -7.83 -4.77
C LEU A 10 10.29 -6.70 -3.91
N ALA A 11 10.70 -7.00 -2.67
CA ALA A 11 11.33 -6.04 -1.75
C ALA A 11 12.65 -5.41 -2.25
N GLY A 12 13.39 -6.08 -3.15
CA GLY A 12 14.62 -5.59 -3.77
C GLY A 12 14.42 -4.94 -5.14
N ASP A 13 13.19 -4.89 -5.65
CA ASP A 13 12.89 -4.32 -6.95
C ASP A 13 12.92 -2.77 -6.88
N PRO A 14 13.78 -2.08 -7.66
CA PRO A 14 13.83 -0.63 -7.65
C PRO A 14 12.50 0.03 -8.05
N ARG A 15 11.66 -0.64 -8.86
CA ARG A 15 10.33 -0.14 -9.24
C ARG A 15 9.40 -0.03 -8.04
N LEU A 16 9.53 -0.94 -7.05
CA LEU A 16 8.75 -0.86 -5.82
C LEU A 16 9.12 0.38 -5.02
N LEU A 17 10.43 0.66 -4.90
CA LEU A 17 10.91 1.86 -4.21
C LEU A 17 10.43 3.14 -4.88
N GLU A 18 10.43 3.19 -6.21
CA GLU A 18 9.90 4.32 -6.97
C GLU A 18 8.39 4.52 -6.73
N ALA A 19 7.58 3.47 -6.84
CA ALA A 19 6.14 3.52 -6.60
C ALA A 19 5.83 3.95 -5.14
N VAL A 20 6.62 3.49 -4.17
CA VAL A 20 6.53 3.90 -2.75
C VAL A 20 6.87 5.39 -2.57
N GLN A 21 7.90 5.89 -3.24
CA GLN A 21 8.23 7.31 -3.19
C GLN A 21 7.11 8.18 -3.77
N GLN A 22 6.51 7.77 -4.89
CA GLN A 22 5.37 8.46 -5.51
C GLN A 22 4.13 8.40 -4.59
N PHE A 23 3.82 7.24 -4.00
CA PHE A 23 2.76 7.09 -3.00
C PHE A 23 2.97 8.03 -1.81
N ASN A 24 4.18 8.08 -1.28
CA ASN A 24 4.55 8.96 -0.18
C ASN A 24 4.56 10.44 -0.56
N GLN A 25 4.56 10.80 -1.84
CA GLN A 25 4.40 12.18 -2.33
C GLN A 25 2.93 12.52 -2.63
N GLY A 26 2.04 11.53 -2.65
CA GLY A 26 0.65 11.70 -3.08
C GLY A 26 0.49 11.79 -4.58
N ASP A 27 1.46 11.32 -5.37
CA ASP A 27 1.32 11.18 -6.82
C ASP A 27 0.54 9.89 -7.13
N TRP A 28 -0.77 9.94 -6.91
CA TRP A 28 -1.63 8.74 -6.91
C TRP A 28 -1.75 8.09 -8.28
N TYR A 29 -1.60 8.85 -9.36
CA TYR A 29 -1.63 8.30 -10.71
C TYR A 29 -0.33 7.54 -11.01
N ALA A 30 0.83 8.15 -10.71
CA ALA A 30 2.11 7.50 -10.96
C ALA A 30 2.31 6.26 -10.08
N CYS A 31 2.01 6.35 -8.77
CA CYS A 31 2.19 5.20 -7.89
C CYS A 31 1.22 4.06 -8.21
N HIS A 32 0.00 4.37 -8.65
CA HIS A 32 -0.95 3.38 -9.17
C HIS A 32 -0.35 2.57 -10.31
N ASP A 33 0.20 3.24 -11.33
CA ASP A 33 0.76 2.60 -12.51
C ASP A 33 1.94 1.69 -12.14
N GLY A 34 2.84 2.19 -11.28
CA GLY A 34 3.97 1.41 -10.76
C GLY A 34 3.55 0.18 -9.96
N PHE A 35 2.60 0.32 -9.04
CA PHE A 35 2.09 -0.81 -8.25
C PHE A 35 1.30 -1.80 -9.10
N GLU A 36 0.52 -1.35 -10.09
CA GLU A 36 -0.25 -2.22 -10.99
C GLU A 36 0.69 -3.09 -11.86
N ALA A 37 1.75 -2.50 -12.42
CA ALA A 37 2.76 -3.23 -13.18
C ALA A 37 3.42 -4.34 -12.32
N LEU A 38 3.85 -4.00 -11.11
CA LEU A 38 4.41 -4.98 -10.16
C LEU A 38 3.39 -6.05 -9.78
N TRP A 39 2.14 -5.67 -9.51
CA TRP A 39 1.08 -6.60 -9.14
C TRP A 39 0.80 -7.61 -10.25
N HIS A 40 0.85 -7.22 -11.52
CA HIS A 40 0.69 -8.15 -12.63
C HIS A 40 1.77 -9.25 -12.66
N GLU A 41 2.99 -8.93 -12.22
CA GLU A 41 4.15 -9.84 -12.22
C GLU A 41 4.31 -10.62 -10.91
N THR A 42 3.61 -10.22 -9.84
CA THR A 42 3.78 -10.79 -8.49
C THR A 42 2.88 -12.01 -8.27
N LEU A 43 3.44 -13.04 -7.61
CA LEU A 43 2.73 -14.25 -7.18
C LEU A 43 2.33 -14.16 -5.69
N GLU A 44 1.48 -15.07 -5.22
CA GLU A 44 1.16 -15.14 -3.79
C GLU A 44 2.36 -15.60 -2.96
N PRO A 45 2.50 -15.14 -1.70
CA PRO A 45 1.56 -14.27 -0.96
C PRO A 45 1.69 -12.76 -1.21
N GLU A 46 2.81 -12.28 -1.75
CA GLU A 46 3.12 -10.85 -1.91
C GLU A 46 2.10 -10.15 -2.83
N ARG A 47 1.49 -10.88 -3.76
CA ARG A 47 0.47 -10.36 -4.67
C ARG A 47 -0.72 -9.77 -3.91
N THR A 48 -1.20 -10.45 -2.86
CA THR A 48 -2.33 -9.98 -2.05
C THR A 48 -1.98 -8.71 -1.28
N GLU A 49 -0.78 -8.66 -0.71
CA GLU A 49 -0.25 -7.50 0.03
C GLU A 49 -0.13 -6.28 -0.90
N LEU A 50 0.51 -6.47 -2.07
CA LEU A 50 0.67 -5.43 -3.07
C LEU A 50 -0.67 -4.95 -3.63
N GLN A 51 -1.64 -5.86 -3.80
CA GLN A 51 -2.99 -5.50 -4.22
C GLN A 51 -3.69 -4.59 -3.19
N GLY A 52 -3.52 -4.86 -1.90
CA GLY A 52 -4.05 -4.02 -0.84
C GLY A 52 -3.51 -2.59 -0.90
N ILE A 53 -2.18 -2.46 -1.07
CA ILE A 53 -1.51 -1.17 -1.24
C ILE A 53 -2.00 -0.44 -2.51
N LEU A 54 -2.07 -1.15 -3.64
CA LEU A 54 -2.60 -0.63 -4.90
C LEU A 54 -4.03 -0.10 -4.74
N GLN A 55 -4.92 -0.83 -4.08
CA GLN A 55 -6.29 -0.38 -3.85
C GLN A 55 -6.36 0.88 -2.98
N ILE A 56 -5.47 1.03 -1.98
CA ILE A 56 -5.34 2.26 -1.22
C ILE A 56 -4.91 3.42 -2.14
N ALA A 57 -3.91 3.23 -3.00
CA ALA A 57 -3.50 4.26 -3.96
C ALA A 57 -4.65 4.69 -4.90
N VAL A 58 -5.36 3.72 -5.48
CA VAL A 58 -6.52 3.98 -6.37
C VAL A 58 -7.63 4.70 -5.61
N SER A 59 -7.86 4.38 -4.34
CA SER A 59 -8.87 5.07 -3.54
C SER A 59 -8.60 6.58 -3.43
N HIS A 60 -7.33 6.97 -3.28
CA HIS A 60 -6.94 8.38 -3.24
C HIS A 60 -7.06 9.05 -4.61
N LEU A 61 -6.70 8.35 -5.69
CA LEU A 61 -6.93 8.83 -7.05
C LEU A 61 -8.42 9.06 -7.34
N HIS A 62 -9.29 8.14 -6.91
CA HIS A 62 -10.74 8.28 -7.03
C HIS A 62 -11.27 9.49 -6.26
N ARG A 63 -10.75 9.71 -5.05
CA ARG A 63 -11.08 10.89 -4.24
C ARG A 63 -10.72 12.20 -4.95
N GLU A 64 -9.52 12.31 -5.52
CA GLU A 64 -9.11 13.52 -6.24
C GLU A 64 -9.96 13.81 -7.49
N ARG A 65 -10.49 12.74 -8.10
CA ARG A 65 -11.44 12.84 -9.22
C ARG A 65 -12.89 13.07 -8.78
N GLY A 66 -13.15 13.27 -7.49
CA GLY A 66 -14.49 13.48 -6.92
C GLY A 66 -15.35 12.22 -6.81
N ASN A 67 -14.80 11.03 -7.11
CA ASN A 67 -15.51 9.76 -6.99
C ASN A 67 -15.38 9.20 -5.56
N LEU A 68 -16.06 9.84 -4.61
CA LEU A 68 -16.00 9.45 -3.20
C LEU A 68 -16.55 8.05 -2.94
N ARG A 69 -17.59 7.63 -3.66
CA ARG A 69 -18.14 6.26 -3.53
C ARG A 69 -17.11 5.20 -3.92
N GLY A 70 -16.44 5.39 -5.06
CA GLY A 70 -15.38 4.49 -5.51
C GLY A 70 -14.18 4.50 -4.55
N ALA A 71 -13.81 5.67 -4.03
CA ALA A 71 -12.78 5.79 -3.01
C ALA A 71 -13.11 4.97 -1.76
N THR A 72 -14.33 5.10 -1.21
CA THR A 72 -14.77 4.34 -0.03
C THR A 72 -14.72 2.83 -0.25
N VAL A 73 -15.18 2.35 -1.41
CA VAL A 73 -15.18 0.91 -1.73
C VAL A 73 -13.76 0.36 -1.78
N LEU A 74 -12.89 1.00 -2.57
CA LEU A 74 -11.52 0.51 -2.77
C LEU A 74 -10.68 0.61 -1.50
N LEU A 75 -10.87 1.66 -0.70
CA LEU A 75 -10.17 1.79 0.57
C LEU A 75 -10.58 0.70 1.56
N GLY A 76 -11.87 0.34 1.60
CA GLY A 76 -12.37 -0.78 2.40
C GLY A 76 -11.84 -2.14 1.93
N GLU A 77 -11.84 -2.39 0.63
CA GLU A 77 -11.28 -3.63 0.06
C GLU A 77 -9.78 -3.75 0.32
N GLY A 78 -9.02 -2.67 0.12
CA GLY A 78 -7.58 -2.65 0.36
C GLY A 78 -7.24 -2.94 1.82
N LEU A 79 -7.94 -2.30 2.76
CA LEU A 79 -7.82 -2.61 4.19
C LEU A 79 -8.19 -4.06 4.52
N GLY A 80 -9.26 -4.59 3.89
CA GLY A 80 -9.66 -5.98 4.06
C GLY A 80 -8.57 -6.97 3.62
N ARG A 81 -7.87 -6.67 2.52
CA ARG A 81 -6.74 -7.48 2.03
C ARG A 81 -5.52 -7.42 2.93
N LEU A 82 -5.22 -6.26 3.51
CA LEU A 82 -4.06 -6.07 4.38
C LEU A 82 -4.29 -6.53 5.82
N SER A 83 -5.54 -6.77 6.22
CA SER A 83 -5.92 -7.21 7.58
C SER A 83 -5.21 -8.51 8.02
N PRO A 84 -5.14 -9.59 7.21
CA PRO A 84 -4.41 -10.80 7.57
C PRO A 84 -2.88 -10.69 7.41
N CYS A 85 -2.36 -9.61 6.83
CA CYS A 85 -0.93 -9.45 6.52
C CYS A 85 -0.15 -9.02 7.77
N GLY A 86 1.09 -9.51 7.90
CA GLY A 86 1.98 -9.12 9.00
C GLY A 86 2.36 -7.64 8.94
N ASP A 87 2.65 -7.05 10.10
CA ASP A 87 2.91 -5.60 10.22
C ASP A 87 4.15 -5.11 9.45
N GLY A 88 5.08 -6.02 9.13
CA GLY A 88 6.30 -5.74 8.37
C GLY A 88 6.32 -6.31 6.95
N ALA A 89 5.17 -6.72 6.41
CA ALA A 89 5.09 -7.33 5.09
C ALA A 89 5.60 -6.38 3.98
N LEU A 90 6.19 -6.96 2.93
CA LEU A 90 6.91 -6.25 1.88
C LEU A 90 8.04 -5.32 2.36
N GLY A 91 8.46 -5.42 3.63
CA GLY A 91 9.43 -4.53 4.25
C GLY A 91 8.88 -3.17 4.68
N PHE A 92 7.55 -3.01 4.74
CA PHE A 92 6.89 -1.76 5.14
C PHE A 92 6.08 -1.92 6.42
N ASP A 93 5.92 -0.82 7.16
CA ASP A 93 5.03 -0.72 8.30
C ASP A 93 3.56 -0.67 7.83
N LEU A 94 2.96 -1.85 7.73
CA LEU A 94 1.56 -1.99 7.33
C LEU A 94 0.60 -1.65 8.47
N ASP A 95 1.04 -1.64 9.73
CA ASP A 95 0.19 -1.22 10.85
C ASP A 95 -0.11 0.28 10.77
N GLU A 96 0.92 1.10 10.56
CA GLU A 96 0.75 2.53 10.36
C GLU A 96 -0.09 2.83 9.11
N LEU A 97 0.18 2.12 8.00
CA LEU A 97 -0.60 2.26 6.76
C LEU A 97 -2.08 1.98 7.02
N ARG A 98 -2.41 0.82 7.60
CA ARG A 98 -3.79 0.41 7.89
C ARG A 98 -4.46 1.41 8.84
N SER A 99 -3.77 1.84 9.89
CA SER A 99 -4.29 2.79 10.87
C SER A 99 -4.65 4.13 10.23
N ASN A 100 -3.78 4.69 9.39
CA ASN A 100 -4.05 5.96 8.70
C ASN A 100 -5.15 5.80 7.64
N SER A 101 -5.11 4.74 6.85
CA SER A 101 -6.14 4.41 5.86
C SER A 101 -7.52 4.19 6.48
N ALA A 102 -7.60 3.55 7.66
CA ALA A 102 -8.86 3.34 8.38
C ALA A 102 -9.49 4.67 8.84
N ARG A 103 -8.68 5.65 9.27
CA ARG A 103 -9.18 6.99 9.62
C ARG A 103 -9.78 7.71 8.41
N PHE A 104 -9.15 7.58 7.23
CA PHE A 104 -9.70 8.08 5.97
C PHE A 104 -11.01 7.40 5.61
N LEU A 105 -11.08 6.08 5.75
CA LEU A 105 -12.29 5.31 5.45
C LEU A 105 -13.45 5.75 6.34
N ASP A 106 -13.23 5.87 7.65
CA ASP A 106 -14.25 6.34 8.59
C ASP A 106 -14.73 7.74 8.23
N ALA A 107 -13.82 8.68 7.92
CA ALA A 107 -14.22 10.02 7.52
C ALA A 107 -15.01 10.05 6.20
N LEU A 108 -14.65 9.22 5.20
CA LEU A 108 -15.41 9.08 3.96
C LEU A 108 -16.82 8.52 4.21
N GLN A 109 -16.94 7.49 5.05
CA GLN A 109 -18.22 6.88 5.41
C GLN A 109 -19.13 7.84 6.18
N GLN A 110 -18.54 8.69 7.02
CA GLN A 110 -19.24 9.69 7.83
C GLN A 110 -19.39 11.04 7.12
N GLN A 111 -18.93 11.16 5.87
CA GLN A 111 -18.94 12.41 5.10
C GLN A 111 -18.29 13.60 5.84
N ARG A 112 -17.23 13.33 6.61
CA ARG A 112 -16.47 14.36 7.33
C ARG A 112 -15.37 14.97 6.46
N GLN A 113 -14.94 16.16 6.84
CA GLN A 113 -13.80 16.83 6.23
C GLN A 113 -12.51 16.01 6.46
N LEU A 114 -11.64 15.97 5.44
CA LEU A 114 -10.46 15.09 5.39
C LEU A 114 -9.13 15.82 5.61
N ASP A 115 -9.14 17.15 5.68
CA ASP A 115 -7.95 17.99 5.56
C ASP A 115 -6.96 17.83 6.72
N ASP A 116 -7.43 17.37 7.88
CA ASP A 116 -6.61 17.14 9.08
C ASP A 116 -6.14 15.69 9.23
N LEU A 117 -6.49 14.80 8.29
CA LEU A 117 -6.10 13.40 8.37
C LEU A 117 -4.69 13.18 7.82
N PRO A 118 -3.84 12.41 8.54
CA PRO A 118 -2.50 12.11 8.07
C PRO A 118 -2.55 11.22 6.83
N ALA A 119 -2.13 11.74 5.67
CA ALA A 119 -2.07 10.97 4.44
C ALA A 119 -1.36 9.62 4.67
N PRO A 120 -1.86 8.50 4.11
CA PRO A 120 -1.21 7.22 4.28
C PRO A 120 0.21 7.28 3.73
N LYS A 121 1.14 6.65 4.44
CA LYS A 121 2.55 6.53 4.05
C LYS A 121 2.98 5.08 4.16
N LEU A 122 3.82 4.65 3.23
CA LEU A 122 4.57 3.41 3.30
C LEU A 122 5.94 3.73 3.89
N ARG A 123 6.08 3.52 5.21
CA ARG A 123 7.37 3.65 5.89
C ARG A 123 8.07 2.30 5.91
N PRO A 124 9.42 2.27 5.91
CA PRO A 124 10.14 1.02 6.16
C PRO A 124 9.70 0.41 7.48
N ALA A 125 9.50 -0.90 7.51
CA ALA A 125 9.25 -1.62 8.75
C ALA A 125 10.43 -1.37 9.71
N SER A 126 10.13 -1.14 11.00
CA SER A 126 11.18 -1.07 12.00
C SER A 126 11.96 -2.39 11.99
N PRO A 127 13.31 -2.37 12.09
CA PRO A 127 14.04 -3.61 12.31
C PRO A 127 13.47 -4.20 13.60
N GLN A 128 12.79 -5.35 13.50
CA GLN A 128 12.40 -6.07 14.69
C GLN A 128 13.68 -6.29 15.49
N GLY A 129 13.70 -5.81 16.74
CA GLY A 129 14.79 -6.09 17.65
C GLY A 129 15.04 -7.61 17.69
N PRO A 130 16.25 -8.07 18.06
CA PRO A 130 16.53 -9.49 18.10
C PRO A 130 15.41 -10.23 18.85
N PRO A 131 15.03 -11.45 18.42
CA PRO A 131 14.02 -12.23 19.13
C PRO A 131 14.40 -12.25 20.61
N VAL A 132 13.46 -11.87 21.47
CA VAL A 132 13.66 -11.99 22.91
C VAL A 132 13.79 -13.49 23.20
N ASP A 133 14.98 -13.89 23.66
CA ASP A 133 15.27 -15.27 24.11
C ASP A 133 14.33 -15.69 25.27
#